data_AF-A0A924G732-F1
#
_entry.id   AF-A0A924G732-F1
#
_cell.length_a   1.000
_cell.length_b   1.000
_cell.length_c   1.000
_cell.angle_alpha   90.00
_cell.angle_beta   90.00
_cell.angle_gamma   90.00
#
_symmetry.space_group_name_H-M   'P 1'
#
loop_
_entity.id
_entity.type
_entity.pdbx_description
1 polymer ?
#
loop_
_entity_poly.entity_id
_entity_poly.type
_entity_poly.pdbx_seq_one_letter_code
_entity_poly.pdbx_strand_id
1 'polypeptide(L)'
;MEIHCTHIPYEQTGFFSKIVIDYINQSEQLQPFYQHPVSIEGIEASIKARQSFPTNRKLLVSELEKQYAGLSLSIKQEANLQSLLSKNTFTITTAHQPNIFTGPLYFIYKIIHAI
;
A
#
# COMPACT_ATOMS: atom_id res chain seq x y z
N MET A 1 19.27 13.73 -19.61
CA MET A 1 19.91 13.97 -18.29
C MET A 1 20.27 12.59 -17.75
N GLU A 2 21.54 12.23 -17.78
CA GLU A 2 21.99 10.95 -17.20
C GLU A 2 21.95 11.09 -15.67
N ILE A 3 21.20 10.21 -15.01
CA ILE A 3 21.11 10.18 -13.56
C ILE A 3 22.08 9.10 -13.08
N HIS A 4 23.16 9.52 -12.42
CA HIS A 4 24.01 8.61 -11.66
C HIS A 4 23.39 8.41 -10.28
N CYS A 5 22.95 7.18 -9.99
CA CYS A 5 22.49 6.81 -8.66
C CYS A 5 23.31 5.64 -8.11
N THR A 6 23.57 5.68 -6.80
CA THR A 6 24.20 4.59 -6.06
C THR A 6 23.14 3.99 -5.15
N HIS A 7 22.97 2.67 -5.23
CA HIS A 7 22.05 1.95 -4.36
C HIS A 7 22.80 1.46 -3.13
N ILE A 8 22.21 1.67 -1.95
CA ILE A 8 22.75 1.19 -0.68
C ILE A 8 21.77 0.12 -0.15
N PRO A 9 22.23 -1.13 0.06
CA PRO A 9 21.40 -2.14 0.70
C PRO A 9 20.93 -1.72 2.09
N TYR A 10 19.69 -2.05 2.45
CA TYR A 10 19.10 -1.69 3.75
C TYR A 10 19.97 -2.12 4.94
N GLU A 11 20.59 -3.30 4.85
CA GLU A 11 21.47 -3.84 5.89
C GLU A 11 22.70 -2.94 6.12
N GLN A 12 23.26 -2.35 5.07
CA GLN A 12 24.43 -1.46 5.17
C GLN A 12 24.10 -0.11 5.82
N THR A 13 22.80 0.24 5.92
CA THR A 13 22.38 1.49 6.54
C THR A 13 22.49 1.46 8.07
N GLY A 14 22.46 0.27 8.70
CA GLY A 14 22.48 0.11 10.16
C GLY A 14 21.23 0.59 10.90
N PHE A 15 20.18 1.04 10.20
CA PHE A 15 18.98 1.61 10.81
C PHE A 15 17.83 0.62 11.06
N PHE A 16 17.90 -0.59 10.48
CA PHE A 16 16.81 -1.55 10.52
C PHE A 16 17.16 -2.75 11.41
N SER A 17 16.14 -3.26 12.11
CA SER A 17 16.29 -4.46 12.93
C SER A 17 16.52 -5.70 12.07
N LYS A 18 17.12 -6.73 12.66
CA LYS A 18 17.37 -8.00 11.96
C LYS A 18 16.12 -8.59 11.31
N ILE A 19 14.97 -8.54 11.98
CA ILE A 19 13.72 -9.07 11.42
C ILE A 19 13.26 -8.33 10.16
N VAL A 20 13.49 -7.01 10.07
CA VAL A 20 13.16 -6.23 8.88
C VAL A 20 14.10 -6.60 7.73
N ILE A 21 15.41 -6.70 8.00
CA ILE A 21 16.39 -7.13 7.01
C ILE A 21 16.08 -8.55 6.51
N ASP A 22 15.82 -9.48 7.42
CA ASP A 22 15.50 -10.87 7.09
C ASP A 22 14.18 -10.97 6.29
N TYR A 23 13.21 -10.10 6.55
CA TYR A 23 11.95 -10.05 5.80
C TYR A 23 12.16 -9.54 4.37
N ILE A 24 12.91 -8.45 4.20
CA ILE A 24 13.24 -7.90 2.88
C ILE A 24 14.05 -8.91 2.06
N ASN A 25 14.97 -9.64 2.72
CA ASN A 25 15.79 -10.68 2.10
C ASN A 25 15.07 -12.03 1.97
N GLN A 26 13.78 -12.12 2.34
CA GLN A 26 12.94 -13.33 2.22
C GLN A 26 13.52 -14.58 2.91
N SER A 27 14.16 -14.37 4.07
CA SER A 27 14.75 -15.45 4.88
C SER A 27 13.77 -16.59 5.12
N GLU A 28 14.22 -17.83 4.93
CA GLU A 28 13.40 -19.05 5.10
C GLU A 28 12.72 -19.13 6.47
N GLN A 29 13.38 -18.61 7.51
CA GLN A 29 12.86 -18.60 8.88
C GLN A 29 11.61 -17.73 9.04
N LEU A 30 11.43 -16.72 8.17
CA LEU A 30 10.28 -15.81 8.22
C LEU A 30 9.13 -16.22 7.29
N GLN A 31 9.37 -17.14 6.35
CA GLN A 31 8.36 -17.60 5.39
C GLN A 31 7.03 -18.06 6.05
N PRO A 32 7.01 -18.73 7.22
CA PRO A 32 5.75 -19.12 7.86
C PRO A 32 4.89 -17.94 8.36
N PHE A 33 5.46 -16.72 8.43
CA PHE A 33 4.81 -15.55 9.04
C PHE A 33 4.23 -14.57 8.02
N TYR A 34 4.37 -14.82 6.72
CA TYR A 34 3.73 -14.02 5.67
C TYR A 34 3.30 -14.90 4.50
N GLN A 35 2.31 -14.43 3.74
CA GLN A 35 1.69 -15.25 2.71
C GLN A 35 2.36 -15.13 1.33
N HIS A 36 2.89 -13.95 1.02
CA HIS A 36 3.44 -13.63 -0.30
C HIS A 36 4.76 -12.86 -0.17
N PRO A 37 5.76 -13.15 -1.02
CA PRO A 37 7.05 -12.47 -0.96
C PRO A 37 6.93 -11.00 -1.38
N VAL A 38 7.95 -10.21 -1.03
CA VAL A 38 8.12 -8.83 -1.50
C VAL A 38 8.69 -8.84 -2.93
N SER A 39 7.86 -9.28 -3.88
CA SER A 39 8.21 -9.36 -5.30
C SER A 39 6.99 -9.11 -6.18
N ILE A 40 7.20 -8.97 -7.49
CA ILE A 40 6.11 -8.80 -8.46
C ILE A 40 5.19 -10.03 -8.44
N GLU A 41 5.76 -11.23 -8.37
CA GLU A 41 5.02 -12.49 -8.27
C GLU A 41 4.19 -12.54 -6.98
N GLY A 42 4.71 -11.98 -5.87
CA GLY A 42 3.97 -11.85 -4.62
C GLY A 42 2.77 -10.90 -4.73
N ILE A 43 2.91 -9.81 -5.49
CA ILE A 43 1.79 -8.89 -5.77
C ILE A 43 0.73 -9.60 -6.63
N GLU A 44 1.13 -10.31 -7.67
CA GLU A 44 0.20 -11.08 -8.51
C GLU A 44 -0.56 -12.15 -7.70
N ALA A 45 0.16 -12.88 -6.84
CA ALA A 45 -0.43 -13.85 -5.93
C ALA A 45 -1.41 -13.21 -4.94
N SER A 46 -1.06 -12.03 -4.40
CA SER A 46 -1.93 -11.25 -3.51
C SER A 46 -3.22 -10.81 -4.21
N ILE A 47 -3.13 -10.37 -5.47
CA ILE A 47 -4.30 -10.01 -6.29
C ILE A 47 -5.19 -11.23 -6.51
N LYS A 48 -4.60 -12.36 -6.92
CA LYS A 48 -5.34 -13.62 -7.14
C LYS A 48 -6.04 -14.11 -5.87
N ALA A 49 -5.35 -14.05 -4.73
CA ALA A 49 -5.94 -14.36 -3.44
C ALA A 49 -7.08 -13.37 -3.09
N ARG A 50 -6.91 -12.09 -3.38
CA ARG A 50 -7.94 -11.08 -3.10
C ARG A 50 -9.18 -11.21 -3.98
N GLN A 51 -9.06 -11.77 -5.19
CA GLN A 51 -10.21 -12.02 -6.07
C GLN A 51 -11.24 -12.99 -5.47
N SER A 52 -10.81 -13.92 -4.61
CA SER A 52 -11.72 -14.86 -3.95
C SER A 52 -12.41 -14.27 -2.72
N PHE A 53 -11.96 -13.11 -2.24
CA PHE A 53 -12.55 -12.46 -1.07
C PHE A 53 -13.84 -11.72 -1.43
N PRO A 54 -15.00 -12.10 -0.86
CA PRO A 54 -16.29 -11.52 -1.21
C PRO A 54 -16.40 -10.09 -0.67
N THR A 55 -16.06 -9.11 -1.51
CA THR A 55 -16.15 -7.68 -1.15
C THR A 55 -17.47 -7.10 -1.63
N ASN A 56 -18.27 -6.53 -0.73
CA ASN A 56 -19.44 -5.75 -1.12
C ASN A 56 -19.03 -4.36 -1.63
N ARG A 57 -18.57 -4.31 -2.88
CA ARG A 57 -18.04 -3.10 -3.54
C ARG A 57 -19.06 -1.97 -3.61
N LYS A 58 -20.34 -2.28 -3.85
CA LYS A 58 -21.43 -1.29 -3.90
C LYS A 58 -21.62 -0.61 -2.55
N LEU A 59 -21.67 -1.40 -1.47
CA LEU A 59 -21.77 -0.85 -0.12
C LEU A 59 -20.55 0.02 0.20
N LEU A 60 -19.35 -0.48 -0.06
CA LEU A 60 -18.10 0.27 0.16
C LEU A 60 -18.13 1.65 -0.53
N VAL A 61 -18.45 1.70 -1.82
CA VAL A 61 -18.49 2.96 -2.57
C VAL A 61 -19.59 3.88 -2.04
N SER A 62 -20.78 3.35 -1.77
CA SER A 62 -21.88 4.16 -1.23
C SER A 62 -21.57 4.78 0.14
N GLU A 63 -20.84 4.07 1.00
CA GLU A 63 -20.44 4.62 2.31
C GLU A 63 -19.31 5.64 2.18
N LEU A 64 -18.36 5.42 1.26
CA LEU A 64 -17.33 6.42 0.97
C LEU A 64 -17.95 7.69 0.37
N GLU A 65 -18.87 7.58 -0.59
CA GLU A 65 -19.59 8.74 -1.14
C GLU A 65 -20.30 9.55 -0.06
N LYS A 66 -20.96 8.89 0.89
CA LYS A 66 -21.57 9.57 2.05
C LYS A 66 -20.53 10.29 2.92
N GLN A 67 -19.40 9.66 3.19
CA GLN A 67 -18.31 10.26 3.98
C GLN A 67 -17.69 11.48 3.29
N TYR A 68 -17.62 11.47 1.96
CA TYR A 68 -17.07 12.57 1.17
C TYR A 68 -18.10 13.62 0.72
N ALA A 69 -19.39 13.47 1.04
CA ALA A 69 -20.46 14.32 0.50
C ALA A 69 -20.31 15.83 0.77
N GLY A 70 -19.59 16.22 1.83
CA GLY A 70 -19.32 17.62 2.16
C GLY A 70 -17.99 18.16 1.63
N LEU A 71 -17.26 17.37 0.83
CA LEU A 71 -15.92 17.71 0.34
C LEU A 71 -15.93 17.81 -1.18
N SER A 72 -15.24 18.81 -1.72
CA SER A 72 -14.98 18.89 -3.16
C SER A 72 -13.85 17.93 -3.52
N LEU A 73 -14.18 16.91 -4.31
CA LEU A 73 -13.20 15.96 -4.83
C LEU A 73 -12.58 16.49 -6.12
N SER A 74 -11.32 16.10 -6.38
CA SER A 74 -10.71 16.25 -7.68
C SER A 74 -11.21 15.17 -8.65
N ILE A 75 -11.11 15.44 -9.96
CA ILE A 75 -11.47 14.49 -11.02
C ILE A 75 -10.79 13.11 -10.81
N LYS A 76 -9.52 13.09 -10.38
CA LYS A 76 -8.81 11.84 -10.10
C LYS A 76 -9.38 11.10 -8.89
N GLN A 77 -9.78 11.81 -7.83
CA GLN A 77 -10.38 11.19 -6.65
C GLN A 77 -11.75 10.59 -6.96
N GLU A 78 -12.59 11.30 -7.73
CA GLU A 78 -13.88 10.78 -8.19
C GLU A 78 -13.71 9.53 -9.06
N ALA A 79 -12.79 9.58 -10.04
CA ALA A 79 -12.48 8.43 -10.90
C ALA A 79 -11.98 7.23 -10.09
N ASN A 80 -11.08 7.45 -9.12
CA ASN A 80 -10.59 6.38 -8.24
C ASN A 80 -11.69 5.80 -7.36
N LEU A 81 -12.58 6.63 -6.79
CA LEU A 81 -13.71 6.17 -5.99
C LEU A 81 -14.65 5.29 -6.82
N GLN A 82 -15.03 5.72 -8.02
CA GLN A 82 -15.88 4.93 -8.92
C GLN A 82 -15.19 3.65 -9.40
N SER A 83 -13.86 3.68 -9.57
CA SER A 83 -13.10 2.49 -9.99
C SER A 83 -13.25 1.31 -9.00
N LEU A 84 -13.51 1.57 -7.72
CA LEU A 84 -13.69 0.53 -6.70
C LEU A 84 -14.89 -0.38 -6.97
N LEU A 85 -15.87 0.07 -7.77
CA LEU A 85 -16.99 -0.76 -8.24
C LEU A 85 -16.52 -1.90 -9.16
N SER A 86 -15.42 -1.71 -9.89
CA SER A 86 -14.89 -2.73 -10.81
C SER A 86 -14.25 -3.88 -10.06
N LYS A 87 -14.57 -5.11 -10.48
CA LYS A 87 -14.01 -6.35 -9.91
C LYS A 87 -12.49 -6.47 -10.09
N ASN A 88 -11.93 -5.78 -11.08
CA ASN A 88 -10.50 -5.80 -11.39
C ASN A 88 -9.71 -4.70 -10.66
N THR A 89 -10.38 -3.87 -9.85
CA THR A 89 -9.73 -2.83 -9.06
C THR A 89 -9.34 -3.38 -7.69
N PHE A 90 -8.08 -3.16 -7.33
CA PHE A 90 -7.48 -3.49 -6.04
C PHE A 90 -6.82 -2.24 -5.44
N THR A 91 -6.66 -2.22 -4.12
CA THR A 91 -6.11 -1.07 -3.40
C THR A 91 -4.83 -1.46 -2.68
N ILE A 92 -3.82 -0.59 -2.76
CA ILE A 92 -2.74 -0.57 -1.78
C ILE A 92 -3.28 0.22 -0.59
N THR A 93 -3.25 -0.38 0.61
CA THR A 93 -3.79 0.25 1.81
C THR A 93 -2.73 0.29 2.88
N THR A 94 -2.45 1.49 3.37
CA THR A 94 -1.64 1.70 4.58
C THR A 94 -2.45 2.50 5.58
N ALA A 95 -2.12 2.39 6.86
CA ALA A 95 -2.78 3.13 7.92
C ALA A 95 -1.77 3.95 8.73
N HIS A 96 -2.29 5.00 9.36
CA HIS A 96 -1.57 5.83 10.31
C HIS A 96 -2.58 6.45 11.29
N GLN A 97 -2.16 6.70 12.52
CA GLN A 97 -2.95 7.48 13.47
C GLN A 97 -3.16 8.90 12.93
N PRO A 98 -4.34 9.53 13.14
CA PRO A 98 -4.53 10.95 12.86
C PRO A 98 -3.58 11.79 13.72
N ASN A 99 -2.84 12.70 13.09
CA ASN A 99 -1.93 13.61 13.78
C ASN A 99 -2.25 15.06 13.41
N ILE A 100 -2.08 15.96 14.37
CA ILE A 100 -2.11 17.39 14.13
C ILE A 100 -0.94 17.73 13.18
N PHE A 101 -1.20 18.57 12.17
CA PHE A 101 -0.20 18.99 11.17
C PHE A 101 0.52 17.83 10.48
N THR A 102 -0.21 16.79 10.08
CA THR A 102 0.26 15.59 9.35
C THR A 102 1.30 14.72 10.08
N GLY A 103 1.75 15.13 11.26
CA GLY A 103 2.63 14.34 12.11
C GLY A 103 4.06 14.23 11.56
N PRO A 104 4.77 13.14 11.85
CA PRO A 104 6.16 12.97 11.44
C PRO A 104 6.30 12.78 9.93
N LEU A 105 7.44 13.21 9.38
CA LEU A 105 7.72 13.19 7.94
C LEU A 105 7.54 11.82 7.29
N TYR A 106 7.77 10.72 8.02
CA TYR A 106 7.58 9.37 7.49
C TYR A 106 6.14 9.12 7.00
N PHE A 107 5.14 9.81 7.54
CA PHE A 107 3.76 9.72 7.08
C PHE A 107 3.62 10.16 5.63
N ILE A 108 4.29 11.26 5.27
CA ILE A 108 4.31 11.78 3.90
C ILE A 108 5.02 10.80 2.96
N TYR A 109 6.19 10.28 3.36
CA TYR A 109 6.89 9.27 2.56
C TYR A 109 6.08 7.98 2.38
N LYS A 110 5.32 7.57 3.39
CA LYS A 110 4.42 6.41 3.29
C LYS A 110 3.32 6.62 2.25
N ILE A 111 2.73 7.82 2.18
CA ILE A 111 1.73 8.17 1.17
C ILE A 111 2.36 8.13 -0.22
N ILE A 112 3.54 8.74 -0.41
CA ILE A 112 4.25 8.76 -1.69
C ILE A 112 4.66 7.35 -2.14
N HIS A 113 5.05 6.46 -1.23
CA HIS A 113 5.36 5.08 -1.61
C HIS A 113 4.12 4.27 -2.02
N ALA A 114 2.92 4.69 -1.62
CA ALA A 114 1.67 4.01 -1.94
C ALA A 114 0.97 4.56 -3.20
N ILE A 115 1.29 5.79 -3.63
CA ILE A 115 0.64 6.54 -4.72
C ILE A 115 1.67 6.88 -5.80
#